data_AF-A0A836SS84-F1
#
_entry.id   AF-A0A836SS84-F1
#
_cell.length_a   1.000
_cell.length_b   1.000
_cell.length_c   1.000
_cell.angle_alpha   90.00
_cell.angle_beta   90.00
_cell.angle_gamma   90.00
#
_symmetry.space_group_name_H-M   'P 1'
#
loop_
_entity.id
_entity.type
_entity.pdbx_description
1 polymer ?
#
loop_
_entity_poly.entity_id
_entity_poly.type
_entity_poly.pdbx_seq_one_letter_code
_entity_poly.pdbx_strand_id
1 'polypeptide(L)' 'MSHEYYRRGRNWFSAMGVLFSVMAGIVLVRQLFLWGPEFVEDFLFNGEITNEKVSIAMLAFGIFMIVWGFRKNEQKR' A
#
# COMPACT_ATOMS: atom_id res chain seq x y z
N MET A 1 6.34 -32.21 22.36
CA MET A 1 5.54 -31.37 21.44
C MET A 1 6.23 -30.02 21.34
N SER A 2 6.70 -29.67 20.15
CA SER A 2 7.54 -28.50 19.86
C SER A 2 6.82 -27.19 20.20
N HIS A 3 7.46 -26.36 21.02
CA HIS A 3 7.05 -24.99 21.36
C HIS A 3 7.36 -23.99 20.22
N GLU A 4 7.21 -24.42 18.97
CA GLU A 4 7.57 -23.59 17.83
C GLU A 4 6.37 -22.77 17.33
N TYR A 5 6.55 -21.46 17.44
CA TYR A 5 6.11 -20.50 16.40
C TYR A 5 4.71 -19.90 16.42
N TYR A 6 3.99 -19.87 17.55
CA TYR A 6 2.73 -19.09 17.64
C TYR A 6 2.89 -17.62 18.05
N ARG A 7 4.00 -16.97 17.68
CA ARG A 7 4.26 -15.54 17.98
C ARG A 7 4.30 -14.62 16.74
N ARG A 8 4.04 -15.13 15.54
CA ARG A 8 4.24 -14.40 14.26
C ARG A 8 2.99 -13.74 13.65
N GLY A 9 1.88 -13.62 14.39
CA GLY A 9 0.63 -13.06 13.88
C GLY A 9 0.36 -11.57 14.17
N ARG A 10 1.23 -10.88 14.93
CA ARG A 10 0.91 -9.52 15.43
C ARG A 10 1.12 -8.39 14.41
N ASN A 11 1.96 -8.61 13.39
CA ASN A 11 2.39 -7.55 12.47
C ASN A 11 1.99 -7.82 11.01
N TRP A 12 1.12 -8.81 10.76
CA TRP A 12 0.78 -9.22 9.40
C TRP A 12 0.03 -8.11 8.64
N PHE A 13 -0.84 -7.36 9.33
CA PHE A 13 -1.53 -6.19 8.77
C PHE A 13 -0.56 -5.09 8.34
N SER A 14 0.41 -4.75 9.20
CA SER A 14 1.44 -3.76 8.86
C SER A 14 2.37 -4.26 7.76
N ALA A 15 2.74 -5.54 7.77
CA ALA A 15 3.60 -6.13 6.73
C ALA A 15 2.91 -6.13 5.36
N MET A 16 1.65 -6.54 5.31
CA MET A 16 0.85 -6.48 4.07
C MET A 16 0.63 -5.05 3.61
N GLY A 17 0.31 -4.14 4.53
CA GLY A 17 0.16 -2.72 4.19
C GLY A 17 1.44 -2.12 3.60
N VAL A 18 2.62 -2.44 4.15
CA VAL A 18 3.91 -2.03 3.59
C VAL A 18 4.13 -2.62 2.19
N LEU A 19 3.83 -3.90 1.97
CA LEU A 19 3.95 -4.52 0.64
C LEU A 19 3.04 -3.83 -0.39
N PHE A 20 1.79 -3.53 -0.03
CA PHE A 20 0.86 -2.79 -0.89
C PHE A 20 1.37 -1.38 -1.20
N SER A 21 1.87 -0.65 -0.19
CA SER A 21 2.44 0.69 -0.38
C SER A 21 3.68 0.68 -1.27
N VAL A 22 4.58 -0.30 -1.12
CA VAL A 22 5.78 -0.44 -1.95
C VAL A 22 5.40 -0.73 -3.41
N MET A 23 4.50 -1.68 -3.66
CA MET A 23 4.07 -1.98 -5.02
C MET A 23 3.40 -0.78 -5.69
N ALA A 24 2.52 -0.07 -4.97
CA ALA A 24 1.90 1.13 -5.51
C ALA A 24 2.91 2.25 -5.79
N GLY A 25 3.90 2.43 -4.90
CA GLY A 25 5.00 3.37 -5.12
C GLY A 25 5.82 3.06 -6.38
N ILE A 26 6.12 1.78 -6.63
CA ILE A 26 6.83 1.35 -7.84
C ILE A 26 6.03 1.71 -9.09
N VAL A 27 4.72 1.48 -9.11
CA VAL A 27 3.86 1.81 -10.26
C VAL A 27 3.85 3.32 -10.52
N LEU A 28 3.70 4.14 -9.47
CA LEU A 28 3.72 5.60 -9.61
C LEU A 28 5.06 6.13 -10.10
N VAL A 29 6.17 5.64 -9.53
CA VAL A 29 7.52 6.04 -9.96
C VAL A 29 7.76 5.62 -11.41
N ARG A 30 7.35 4.40 -11.80
CA ARG A 30 7.43 3.94 -13.19
C ARG A 30 6.68 4.87 -14.14
N GLN A 31 5.45 5.26 -13.80
CA GLN A 31 4.64 6.13 -14.68
C GLN A 31 5.22 7.53 -14.77
N LEU A 32 5.75 8.06 -13.67
CA LEU A 32 6.47 9.34 -13.66
C LEU A 32 7.74 9.29 -14.52
N PHE A 33 8.48 8.18 -14.52
CA PHE A 33 9.68 8.03 -15.36
C PHE A 33 9.37 7.81 -16.84
N LEU A 34 8.26 7.13 -17.17
CA LEU A 34 7.89 6.84 -18.56
C LEU A 34 7.20 8.03 -19.24
N TRP A 35 6.32 8.73 -18.53
CA TRP A 35 5.43 9.75 -19.08
C TRP A 35 5.69 11.15 -18.51
N GLY A 36 6.60 11.29 -17.55
CA GLY A 36 6.87 12.58 -16.91
C GLY A 36 5.71 13.04 -16.01
N PRO A 37 5.67 14.34 -15.64
CA PRO A 37 4.63 14.91 -14.78
C PRO A 37 3.25 15.02 -15.48
N GLU A 38 3.21 14.92 -16.80
CA GLU A 38 1.99 14.97 -17.63
C GLU A 38 1.02 13.84 -17.28
N PHE A 39 1.54 12.70 -16.82
CA PHE A 39 0.74 11.59 -16.27
C PHE A 39 -0.21 12.06 -15.15
N VAL A 40 0.15 13.06 -14.34
CA VAL A 40 -0.70 13.52 -13.24
C VAL A 40 -1.96 14.22 -13.75
N GLU A 41 -1.86 14.95 -14.87
CA GLU A 41 -3.02 15.57 -15.51
C GLU A 41 -3.93 14.51 -16.11
N ASP A 42 -3.34 13.54 -16.83
CA ASP A 42 -4.11 12.43 -17.40
C ASP A 42 -4.78 11.61 -16.28
N PHE A 43 -4.09 11.37 -15.16
CA PHE A 43 -4.66 10.72 -13.99
C PHE A 43 -5.90 11.44 -13.40
N LEU A 44 -5.85 12.77 -13.31
CA LEU A 44 -6.89 13.60 -12.69
C LEU A 44 -8.10 13.82 -13.61
N PHE A 45 -7.88 13.97 -14.92
CA PHE A 45 -8.92 14.37 -15.87
C PHE A 45 -9.43 13.23 -16.74
N ASN A 46 -8.70 12.12 -16.85
CA ASN A 46 -9.16 10.96 -17.61
C ASN A 46 -10.26 10.23 -16.82
N GLY A 47 -11.33 9.81 -17.50
CA GLY A 47 -12.45 9.07 -16.89
C GLY A 47 -12.19 7.58 -16.75
N GLU A 48 -11.19 7.03 -17.44
CA GLU A 48 -10.97 5.60 -17.54
C GLU A 48 -10.29 5.02 -16.30
N ILE A 49 -10.57 3.75 -15.99
CA ILE A 49 -9.87 3.02 -14.92
C ILE A 49 -8.56 2.49 -15.51
N THR A 50 -7.50 3.27 -15.33
CA THR A 50 -6.15 2.92 -15.71
C THR A 50 -5.38 2.29 -14.53
N ASN A 51 -4.21 1.73 -14.82
CA ASN A 51 -3.35 1.14 -13.81
C ASN A 51 -2.91 2.14 -12.73
N GLU A 52 -2.87 3.44 -13.03
CA GLU A 52 -2.45 4.44 -12.06
C GLU A 52 -3.53 4.70 -11.00
N LYS A 53 -4.80 4.73 -11.41
CA LYS A 53 -5.95 4.82 -10.49
C LYS A 53 -6.00 3.64 -9.54
N VAL A 54 -5.78 2.45 -10.08
CA VAL A 54 -5.67 1.23 -9.27
C VAL A 54 -4.49 1.35 -8.29
N SER A 55 -3.33 1.85 -8.74
CA SER A 55 -2.16 2.02 -7.87
C SER A 55 -2.40 3.02 -6.73
N ILE A 56 -3.10 4.13 -6.97
CA ILE A 56 -3.41 5.12 -5.92
C ILE A 56 -4.43 4.55 -4.92
N ALA A 57 -5.43 3.81 -5.39
CA ALA A 57 -6.35 3.10 -4.51
C ALA A 57 -5.61 2.06 -3.65
N MET A 58 -4.68 1.32 -4.24
CA MET A 58 -3.82 0.37 -3.51
C MET A 58 -2.91 1.07 -2.50
N LEU A 59 -2.36 2.24 -2.84
CA LEU A 59 -1.51 3.02 -1.95
C LEU A 59 -2.30 3.53 -0.73
N ALA A 60 -3.49 4.09 -0.98
CA ALA A 60 -4.40 4.54 0.07
C ALA A 60 -4.83 3.39 0.99
N PHE A 61 -5.15 2.23 0.39
CA PHE A 61 -5.51 1.03 1.14
C PHE A 61 -4.34 0.48 1.97
N GLY A 62 -3.12 0.46 1.40
CA GLY A 62 -1.90 0.05 2.10
C GLY A 62 -1.61 0.94 3.32
N ILE A 63 -1.68 2.25 3.15
CA ILE A 63 -1.51 3.22 4.26
C ILE A 63 -2.57 3.01 5.33
N PHE A 64 -3.83 2.84 4.94
CA PHE A 64 -4.93 2.57 5.86
C PHE A 64 -4.67 1.29 6.69
N MET A 65 -4.23 0.20 6.05
CA MET A 65 -3.86 -1.04 6.73
C MET A 65 -2.69 -0.86 7.71
N ILE A 66 -1.69 -0.06 7.35
CA ILE A 66 -0.55 0.25 8.23
C ILE A 66 -1.04 0.99 9.48
N VAL A 67 -1.80 2.08 9.30
CA VAL A 67 -2.31 2.89 10.43
C VAL A 67 -3.20 2.07 11.35
N TRP A 68 -4.11 1.26 10.79
CA TRP A 68 -4.96 0.38 11.58
C TRP A 68 -4.16 -0.71 12.30
N GLY A 69 -3.16 -1.27 11.63
CA GLY A 69 -2.24 -2.27 12.19
C GLY A 69 -1.46 -1.76 13.39
N PHE A 70 -1.02 -0.49 13.36
CA PHE A 70 -0.34 0.14 14.51
C PHE A 70 -1.28 0.40 15.69
N ARG A 71 -2.49 0.93 15.46
CA ARG A 71 -3.48 1.18 16.53
C ARG A 71 -3.83 -0.08 17.32
N LYS A 72 -3.91 -1.23 16.63
CA LYS A 72 -4.21 -2.53 17.28
C LYS A 72 -3.06 -3.06 18.16
N ASN A 73 -1.83 -2.63 17.89
CA ASN A 73 -0.66 -3.01 18.70
C ASN A 73 -0.49 -2.13 19.94
N GLU A 74 -0.87 -0.86 19.90
CA GLU A 74 -0.88 0.04 21.07
C GLU A 74 -1.96 -0.35 22.09
N GLN A 75 -3.13 -0.77 21.61
CA GLN A 75 -4.27 -1.14 22.47
C GLN A 75 -4.06 -2.45 23.25
N LYS A 76 -2.94 -3.15 23.02
CA LYS A 76 -2.56 -4.39 23.71
C LYS A 76 -1.38 -4.20 24.67
N ARG A 77 -0.90 -2.97 24.86
CA ARG A 77 0.24 -2.63 25.72
C ARG A 77 -0.23 -2.10 27.07
#